data_AF-A0AAV8WJY8-F1
#
_entry.id   AF-A0AAV8WJY8-F1
#
_cell.length_a   1.000
_cell.length_b   1.000
_cell.length_c   1.000
_cell.angle_alpha   90.00
_cell.angle_beta   90.00
_cell.angle_gamma   90.00
#
_symmetry.space_group_name_H-M   'P 1'
#
loop_
_entity.id
_entity.type
_entity.pdbx_description
1 polymer ?
#
loop_
_entity_poly.entity_id
_entity_poly.type
_entity_poly.pdbx_seq_one_letter_code
_entity_poly.pdbx_strand_id
1 'polypeptide(L)'
;MIVDLDVLKHILVKDFNNFVDRGFYSNEKDDPISAHLFALGGQKWKNLRAKMTPAFTSGKLKAMFPTVMDAGVILEKYIEEHAKIKQAIDIKEVLGKKFCSPTFSKSKV
;
A
#
# COMPACT_ATOMS: atom_id res chain seq x y z
N MET A 1 -25.48 -3.47 5.29
CA MET A 1 -24.10 -3.19 5.74
C MET A 1 -23.94 -3.82 7.11
N ILE A 2 -22.89 -4.62 7.33
CA ILE A 2 -22.64 -5.24 8.63
C ILE A 2 -21.88 -4.22 9.48
N VAL A 3 -22.46 -3.80 10.60
CA VAL A 3 -21.89 -2.79 11.51
C VAL A 3 -21.62 -3.35 12.90
N ASP A 4 -22.07 -4.57 13.16
CA ASP A 4 -21.86 -5.28 14.42
C ASP A 4 -20.40 -5.79 14.51
N LEU A 5 -19.72 -5.44 15.59
CA LEU A 5 -18.31 -5.78 15.82
C LEU A 5 -18.09 -7.27 16.03
N ASP A 6 -19.03 -7.96 16.67
CA ASP A 6 -18.91 -9.40 16.92
C ASP A 6 -19.02 -10.16 15.60
N VAL A 7 -19.97 -9.78 14.76
CA VAL A 7 -20.12 -10.35 13.41
C VAL A 7 -18.89 -10.03 12.54
N LEU A 8 -18.37 -8.80 12.59
CA LEU A 8 -17.15 -8.43 11.86
C LEU A 8 -15.93 -9.25 12.32
N LYS A 9 -15.78 -9.50 13.62
CA LYS A 9 -14.70 -10.34 14.16
C LYS A 9 -14.81 -11.79 13.69
N HIS A 10 -16.04 -12.30 13.58
CA HIS A 10 -16.28 -13.62 13.00
C HIS A 10 -15.81 -13.66 11.54
N ILE A 11 -16.22 -12.70 10.71
CA ILE A 11 -15.89 -12.67 9.28
C ILE A 11 -14.39 -12.45 9.04
N LEU A 12 -13.78 -11.48 9.71
CA LEU A 12 -12.41 -11.04 9.40
C LEU A 12 -11.32 -11.85 10.11
N VAL A 13 -11.66 -12.56 11.19
CA VAL A 13 -10.68 -13.26 12.03
C VAL A 13 -11.01 -14.74 12.22
N LYS A 14 -12.13 -15.05 12.89
CA LYS A 14 -12.42 -16.44 13.30
C LYS A 14 -12.69 -17.34 12.09
N ASP A 15 -13.55 -16.88 11.20
CA ASP A 15 -14.05 -17.63 10.06
C ASP A 15 -13.44 -17.13 8.74
N PHE A 16 -12.28 -16.45 8.82
CA PHE A 16 -11.61 -15.82 7.67
C PHE A 16 -11.36 -16.80 6.52
N ASN A 17 -11.13 -18.09 6.81
CA ASN A 17 -10.95 -19.13 5.78
C ASN A 17 -12.17 -19.29 4.86
N ASN A 18 -13.37 -18.91 5.31
CA ASN A 18 -14.59 -18.91 4.51
C ASN A 18 -14.79 -17.60 3.72
N PHE A 19 -14.06 -16.54 4.09
CA PHE A 19 -14.19 -15.18 3.56
C PHE A 19 -12.87 -14.65 2.97
N VAL A 20 -12.08 -15.53 2.35
CA VAL A 20 -10.77 -15.17 1.76
C VAL A 20 -10.95 -14.22 0.56
N ASP A 21 -12.00 -14.44 -0.23
CA ASP A 21 -12.22 -13.77 -1.50
C ASP A 21 -12.95 -12.44 -1.30
N ARG A 22 -12.47 -11.40 -1.99
CA ARG A 22 -12.98 -10.02 -1.84
C ARG A 22 -13.91 -9.57 -2.97
N GLY A 23 -14.18 -10.46 -3.93
CA GLY A 23 -15.11 -10.20 -5.04
C GLY A 23 -14.58 -9.32 -6.17
N PHE A 24 -13.28 -9.04 -6.21
CA PHE A 24 -12.67 -8.34 -7.35
C PHE A 24 -12.45 -9.29 -8.53
N TYR A 25 -12.69 -8.79 -9.74
CA TYR A 25 -12.41 -9.53 -10.96
C TYR A 25 -10.91 -9.52 -11.28
N SER A 26 -10.38 -10.68 -11.68
CA SER A 26 -9.01 -10.81 -12.19
C SER A 26 -9.01 -11.69 -13.45
N ASN A 27 -8.35 -11.23 -14.51
CA ASN A 27 -8.10 -11.99 -15.73
C ASN A 27 -6.60 -12.23 -15.92
N GLU A 28 -6.10 -13.33 -15.35
CA GLU A 28 -4.68 -13.71 -15.44
C GLU A 28 -4.16 -13.91 -16.88
N LYS A 29 -5.05 -14.19 -17.84
CA LYS A 29 -4.66 -14.54 -19.22
C LYS A 29 -4.40 -13.31 -20.08
N ASP A 30 -5.33 -12.34 -20.05
CA ASP A 30 -5.24 -11.15 -20.89
C ASP A 30 -4.66 -9.95 -20.12
N ASP A 31 -4.77 -9.92 -18.79
CA ASP A 31 -4.20 -8.89 -17.92
C ASP A 31 -3.53 -9.49 -16.67
N PRO A 32 -2.26 -9.91 -16.76
CA PRO A 32 -1.53 -10.48 -15.62
C PRO A 32 -1.45 -9.57 -14.39
N ILE A 33 -1.59 -8.24 -14.55
CA ILE A 33 -1.52 -7.27 -13.44
C ILE A 33 -2.84 -7.26 -12.64
N SER A 34 -3.96 -7.61 -13.28
CA SER A 34 -5.24 -7.78 -12.60
C SER A 34 -5.18 -8.84 -11.49
N ALA A 35 -4.25 -9.79 -11.57
CA ALA A 35 -4.03 -10.88 -10.63
C ALA A 35 -3.14 -10.50 -9.42
N HIS A 36 -3.42 -9.35 -8.80
CA HIS A 36 -2.68 -8.87 -7.64
C HIS A 36 -3.25 -9.40 -6.32
N LEU A 37 -2.54 -9.16 -5.21
CA LEU A 37 -2.86 -9.70 -3.88
C LEU A 37 -4.27 -9.35 -3.36
N PHE A 38 -4.89 -8.28 -3.84
CA PHE A 38 -6.24 -7.89 -3.40
C PHE A 38 -7.35 -8.51 -4.25
N ALA A 39 -7.04 -8.94 -5.49
CA ALA A 39 -8.01 -9.52 -6.40
C ALA A 39 -8.00 -11.05 -6.41
N LEU A 40 -6.83 -11.67 -6.20
CA LEU A 40 -6.73 -13.11 -6.12
C LEU A 40 -7.51 -13.68 -4.93
N GLY A 41 -8.12 -14.83 -5.17
CA GLY A 41 -8.84 -15.61 -4.16
C GLY A 41 -8.14 -16.92 -3.77
N GLY A 42 -8.69 -17.55 -2.72
CA GLY A 42 -8.37 -18.91 -2.30
C GLY A 42 -6.88 -19.19 -2.10
N GLN A 43 -6.41 -20.33 -2.64
CA GLN A 43 -5.05 -20.80 -2.43
C GLN A 43 -3.99 -19.93 -3.13
N LYS A 44 -4.31 -19.33 -4.28
CA LYS A 44 -3.40 -18.43 -4.99
C LYS A 44 -3.09 -17.21 -4.16
N TRP A 45 -4.11 -16.62 -3.53
CA TRP A 45 -3.95 -15.54 -2.57
C TRP A 45 -3.09 -15.94 -1.38
N LYS A 46 -3.35 -17.12 -0.77
CA LYS A 46 -2.56 -17.62 0.38
C LYS A 46 -1.08 -17.73 0.02
N ASN A 47 -0.78 -18.30 -1.14
CA ASN A 47 0.58 -18.48 -1.63
C ASN A 47 1.28 -17.13 -1.91
N LEU A 48 0.60 -16.20 -2.57
CA LEU A 48 1.15 -14.87 -2.85
C LEU A 48 1.39 -14.08 -1.57
N ARG A 49 0.44 -14.13 -0.63
CA ARG A 49 0.57 -13.49 0.69
C ARG A 49 1.78 -14.03 1.45
N ALA A 50 1.97 -15.36 1.47
CA ALA A 50 3.11 -15.97 2.15
C ALA A 50 4.45 -15.52 1.54
N LYS A 51 4.52 -15.33 0.22
CA LYS A 51 5.72 -14.81 -0.45
C LYS A 51 5.97 -13.32 -0.19
N MET A 52 4.93 -12.50 -0.07
CA MET A 52 5.07 -11.06 0.14
C MET A 52 5.30 -10.66 1.60
N THR A 53 4.74 -11.42 2.56
CA THR A 53 4.80 -11.08 3.99
C THR A 53 6.23 -10.81 4.52
N PRO A 54 7.28 -11.55 4.13
CA PRO A 54 8.65 -11.30 4.59
C PRO A 54 9.21 -9.90 4.25
N ALA A 55 8.72 -9.28 3.17
CA ALA A 55 9.14 -7.93 2.76
C ALA A 55 8.64 -6.84 3.73
N PHE A 56 7.59 -7.11 4.50
CA PHE A 56 6.95 -6.16 5.42
C PHE A 56 7.27 -6.44 6.90
N THR A 57 8.35 -7.17 7.18
CA THR A 57 8.81 -7.37 8.55
C THR A 57 9.34 -6.06 9.15
N SER A 58 9.29 -5.92 10.47
CA SER A 58 9.79 -4.73 11.17
C SER A 58 11.25 -4.42 10.83
N GLY A 59 12.09 -5.43 10.59
CA GLY A 59 13.48 -5.25 10.16
C GLY A 59 13.60 -4.65 8.76
N LYS A 60 12.79 -5.12 7.80
CA LYS A 60 12.75 -4.56 6.44
C LYS A 60 12.16 -3.16 6.40
N LEU A 61 11.11 -2.90 7.18
CA LEU A 61 10.53 -1.57 7.32
C LEU A 61 11.54 -0.57 7.91
N LYS A 62 12.31 -0.97 8.92
CA LYS A 62 13.41 -0.15 9.46
C LYS A 62 14.49 0.13 8.41
N ALA A 63 14.81 -0.85 7.56
CA ALA A 63 15.77 -0.66 6.47
C ALA A 63 15.27 0.31 5.38
N MET A 64 13.95 0.43 5.19
CA MET A 64 13.33 1.39 4.27
C MET A 64 13.24 2.82 4.82
N PHE A 65 13.38 2.99 6.14
CA PHE A 65 13.23 4.28 6.82
C PHE A 65 14.11 5.41 6.23
N PRO A 66 15.39 5.20 5.89
CA PRO A 66 16.21 6.24 5.27
C PRO A 66 15.62 6.76 3.96
N THR A 67 15.03 5.89 3.14
CA THR A 67 14.40 6.28 1.87
C THR A 67 13.16 7.17 2.09
N VAL A 68 12.38 6.89 3.13
CA VAL A 68 11.24 7.73 3.53
C VAL A 68 11.73 9.10 4.00
N MET A 69 12.82 9.14 4.77
CA MET A 69 13.42 10.39 5.24
C MET A 69 13.94 11.24 4.08
N ASP A 70 14.62 10.65 3.10
CA ASP A 70 15.09 11.36 1.90
C ASP A 70 13.92 11.99 1.12
N ALA A 71 12.82 11.27 0.97
CA ALA A 71 11.61 11.80 0.35
C ALA A 71 10.99 12.95 1.16
N GLY A 72 11.06 12.87 2.50
CA GLY A 72 10.65 13.93 3.42
C GLY A 72 11.45 15.22 3.22
N VAL A 73 12.77 15.13 3.09
CA VAL A 73 13.64 16.29 2.83
C VAL A 73 13.32 16.93 1.48
N ILE A 74 12.99 16.14 0.45
CA ILE A 74 12.58 16.66 -0.87
C ILE A 74 11.24 17.42 -0.75
N LEU A 75 10.30 16.86 0.01
CA LEU A 75 9.00 17.48 0.24
C LEU A 75 9.14 18.81 1.01
N GLU A 76 9.94 18.83 2.08
CA GLU A 76 10.20 20.02 2.89
C GLU A 76 10.75 21.17 2.05
N LYS A 77 11.80 20.92 1.27
CA LYS A 77 12.39 21.92 0.37
C LYS A 77 11.36 22.48 -0.62
N TYR A 78 10.54 21.61 -1.20
CA TYR A 78 9.50 22.02 -2.14
C TYR A 78 8.46 22.95 -1.48
N ILE A 79 8.04 22.61 -0.25
CA ILE A 79 7.10 23.44 0.52
C ILE A 79 7.73 24.79 0.87
N GLU A 80 8.98 24.82 1.32
CA GLU A 80 9.69 26.07 1.65
C GLU A 80 9.82 27.02 0.45
N GLU A 81 10.13 26.50 -0.73
CA GLU A 81 10.23 27.29 -1.96
C GLU A 81 8.91 27.98 -2.31
N HIS A 82 7.80 27.24 -2.24
CA HIS A 82 6.47 27.76 -2.58
C HIS A 82 5.91 28.67 -1.48
N ALA A 83 6.29 28.43 -0.21
CA ALA A 83 5.96 29.30 0.92
C ALA A 83 6.60 30.69 0.77
N LYS A 84 7.86 30.75 0.32
CA LYS A 84 8.55 32.04 0.05
C LYS A 84 7.85 32.87 -1.02
N ILE A 85 7.29 32.20 -2.03
CA ILE A 85 6.56 32.83 -3.15
C ILE A 85 5.10 33.12 -2.76
N LYS A 86 4.64 32.66 -1.58
CA LYS A 86 3.25 32.71 -1.11
C LYS A 86 2.26 32.08 -2.11
N GLN A 87 2.71 31.04 -2.80
CA GLN A 87 1.91 30.32 -3.77
C GLN A 87 1.09 29.24 -3.07
N ALA A 88 -0.20 29.14 -3.42
CA ALA A 88 -1.04 28.03 -2.97
C ALA A 88 -0.59 26.71 -3.63
N ILE A 89 -0.61 25.62 -2.86
CA ILE A 89 -0.15 24.31 -3.27
C ILE A 89 -1.28 23.30 -3.14
N ASP A 90 -1.47 22.43 -4.13
CA ASP A 90 -2.31 21.24 -3.98
C ASP A 90 -1.53 20.16 -3.20
N ILE A 91 -1.93 19.97 -1.94
CA ILE A 91 -1.30 19.00 -1.04
C ILE A 91 -1.41 17.57 -1.58
N LYS A 92 -2.53 17.20 -2.21
CA LYS A 92 -2.75 15.85 -2.73
C LYS A 92 -1.78 15.55 -3.86
N GLU A 93 -1.63 16.49 -4.79
CA GLU A 93 -0.70 16.35 -5.91
C GLU A 93 0.75 16.29 -5.44
N VAL A 94 1.12 17.15 -4.51
CA VAL A 94 2.50 17.24 -4.03
C VAL A 94 2.91 16.03 -3.22
N LEU A 95 2.05 15.56 -2.31
CA LEU A 95 2.32 14.31 -1.58
C LEU A 95 2.44 13.12 -2.53
N GLY A 96 1.58 13.04 -3.54
CA GLY A 96 1.67 11.99 -4.56
C GLY A 96 2.99 12.03 -5.32
N LYS A 97 3.32 13.17 -5.93
CA LYS A 97 4.46 13.29 -6.86
C LYS A 97 5.82 13.38 -6.17
N LYS A 98 5.90 14.07 -5.03
CA LYS A 98 7.18 14.44 -4.39
C LYS A 98 7.54 13.58 -3.18
N PHE A 99 6.57 12.95 -2.54
CA PHE A 99 6.80 12.10 -1.36
C PHE A 99 6.55 10.62 -1.63
N CYS A 100 5.36 10.28 -2.12
CA CYS A 100 4.93 8.89 -2.32
C CYS A 100 5.74 8.20 -3.43
N SER A 101 5.73 8.73 -4.66
CA SER A 101 6.41 8.08 -5.81
C SER A 101 7.91 7.82 -5.60
N PRO A 102 8.73 8.75 -5.08
CA PRO A 102 10.15 8.51 -4.85
C PRO A 102 10.41 7.47 -3.76
N THR A 103 9.58 7.43 -2.72
CA THR A 103 9.69 6.45 -1.63
C THR A 103 9.50 5.02 -2.15
N PHE A 104 8.49 4.81 -3.00
CA PHE A 104 8.21 3.49 -3.58
C PHE A 104 9.21 3.10 -4.68
N SER A 105 9.73 4.06 -5.46
CA SER A 105 10.70 3.77 -6.53
C SER A 105 12.08 3.37 -6.01
N LYS A 106 12.52 3.93 -4.87
CA LYS A 106 13.85 3.67 -4.31
C LYS A 106 13.87 2.50 -3.33
N SER A 107 12.71 2.11 -2.81
CA SER A 107 12.56 0.93 -1.98
C SER A 107 12.72 -0.32 -2.85
N LYS A 108 13.96 -0.81 -3.01
CA LYS A 108 14.25 -2.13 -3.56
C LYS A 108 13.63 -3.20 -2.65
N VAL A 109 12.43 -3.64 -3.01
CA VAL A 109 11.88 -4.92 -2.58
C VAL A 109 12.45 -6.00 -3.48
#